data_AF-A0A4R8DE54-F1
#
_entry.id   AF-A0A4R8DE54-F1
#
_cell.length_a   1.000
_cell.length_b   1.000
_cell.length_c   1.000
_cell.angle_alpha   90.00
_cell.angle_beta   90.00
_cell.angle_gamma   90.00
#
_symmetry.space_group_name_H-M   'P 1'
#
loop_
_entity.id
_entity.type
_entity.pdbx_description
1 polymer ?
#
loop_
_entity_poly.entity_id
_entity_poly.type
_entity_poly.pdbx_seq_one_letter_code
_entity_poly.pdbx_strand_id
1 'polypeptide(L)'
;MELSEARAVAAAFLESMESPGEPLRLATNDEQVADVGWAWVFAWSTAQWFDTGQGRPPVGGGPIVVVKATRDSWMLGSATPYDEQLTAYAAERGLEHVDPGAEPATKLAAWLTVQSPARPDPVTAADLATWRRREVQGWWLFEMPGFTDTMFLVGDGTVHEFHPSRTSVDEALAAAGGTG
;
A
#
# COMPACT_ATOMS: atom_id res chain seq x y z
N MET A 1 0.65 8.46 18.92
CA MET A 1 -0.72 8.70 18.44
C MET A 1 -1.25 7.36 17.97
N GLU A 2 -2.37 6.93 18.53
CA GLU A 2 -3.02 5.67 18.20
C GLU A 2 -3.78 5.77 16.88
N LEU A 3 -4.01 4.62 16.24
CA LEU A 3 -4.70 4.54 14.94
C LEU A 3 -6.09 5.19 14.97
N SER A 4 -6.87 4.98 16.02
CA SER A 4 -8.22 5.55 16.16
C SER A 4 -8.21 7.08 16.21
N GLU A 5 -7.21 7.66 16.87
CA GLU A 5 -7.01 9.10 16.95
C GLU A 5 -6.57 9.66 15.60
N ALA A 6 -5.61 9.01 14.94
CA ALA A 6 -5.15 9.38 13.61
C ALA A 6 -6.27 9.31 12.56
N ARG A 7 -7.14 8.31 12.65
CA ARG A 7 -8.31 8.14 11.80
C ARG A 7 -9.30 9.29 11.96
N ALA A 8 -9.50 9.78 13.19
CA ALA A 8 -10.35 10.95 13.43
C ALA A 8 -9.75 12.23 12.80
N VAL A 9 -8.43 12.41 12.88
CA VAL A 9 -7.73 13.53 12.21
C VAL A 9 -7.87 13.45 10.69
N ALA A 10 -7.63 12.26 10.11
CA ALA A 10 -7.78 12.04 8.67
C ALA A 10 -9.21 12.28 8.19
N ALA A 11 -10.21 11.86 8.97
CA ALA A 11 -11.62 12.10 8.65
C ALA A 11 -11.97 13.60 8.65
N ALA A 12 -11.52 14.35 9.66
CA ALA A 12 -11.72 15.79 9.72
C ALA A 12 -11.04 16.54 8.55
N PHE A 13 -9.85 16.08 8.15
CA PHE A 13 -9.16 16.61 6.97
C PHE A 13 -9.95 16.31 5.69
N LEU A 14 -10.49 15.10 5.55
CA LEU A 14 -11.30 14.70 4.40
C LEU A 14 -12.60 15.52 4.30
N GLU A 15 -13.30 15.73 5.41
CA GLU A 15 -14.49 16.58 5.50
C GLU A 15 -14.22 18.01 5.03
N SER A 16 -13.01 18.54 5.31
CA SER A 16 -12.63 19.90 4.88
C SER A 16 -12.52 20.07 3.35
N MET A 17 -12.39 18.96 2.61
CA MET A 17 -12.28 18.93 1.15
C MET A 17 -13.57 18.43 0.47
N GLU A 18 -14.53 17.92 1.25
CA GLU A 18 -15.76 17.32 0.75
C GLU A 18 -16.60 18.37 -0.01
N SER A 19 -16.99 18.03 -1.24
CA SER A 19 -17.88 18.85 -2.05
C SER A 19 -19.33 18.40 -1.91
N PRO A 20 -20.31 19.32 -1.95
CA PRO A 20 -21.72 18.95 -1.85
C PRO A 20 -22.12 17.95 -2.96
N GLY A 21 -22.59 16.77 -2.55
CA GLY A 21 -23.06 15.72 -3.46
C GLY A 21 -22.07 14.59 -3.74
N GLU A 22 -20.82 14.71 -3.28
CA GLU A 22 -19.81 13.64 -3.38
C GLU A 22 -19.21 13.35 -2.00
N PRO A 23 -19.95 12.66 -1.10
CA PRO A 23 -19.46 12.36 0.23
C PRO A 23 -18.21 11.47 0.16
N LEU A 24 -17.21 11.81 0.95
CA LEU A 24 -15.92 11.14 0.97
C LEU A 24 -15.82 10.24 2.22
N ARG A 25 -15.09 9.13 2.10
CA ARG A 25 -14.85 8.21 3.22
C ARG A 25 -13.41 7.71 3.21
N LEU A 26 -12.87 7.47 4.39
CA LEU A 26 -11.65 6.69 4.55
C LEU A 26 -11.96 5.21 4.32
N ALA A 27 -10.96 4.47 3.84
CA ALA A 27 -10.98 3.02 3.92
C ALA A 27 -11.18 2.58 5.38
N THR A 28 -12.20 1.76 5.62
CA THR A 28 -12.57 1.30 6.97
C THR A 28 -11.75 0.11 7.45
N ASN A 29 -11.13 -0.63 6.53
CA ASN A 29 -10.24 -1.74 6.88
C ASN A 29 -8.90 -1.18 7.40
N ASP A 30 -8.50 -1.61 8.60
CA ASP A 30 -7.22 -1.23 9.20
C ASP A 30 -6.03 -1.75 8.38
N GLU A 31 -6.18 -2.86 7.63
CA GLU A 31 -5.17 -3.38 6.70
C GLU A 31 -4.90 -2.46 5.50
N GLN A 32 -5.76 -1.47 5.27
CA GLN A 32 -5.57 -0.45 4.24
C GLN A 32 -4.94 0.83 4.79
N VAL A 33 -4.50 0.81 6.06
CA VAL A 33 -3.78 1.90 6.72
C VAL A 33 -2.34 1.49 6.92
N ALA A 34 -1.41 2.24 6.32
CA ALA A 34 0.01 2.00 6.52
C ALA A 34 0.54 2.77 7.74
N ASP A 35 1.26 2.06 8.62
CA ASP A 35 2.13 2.67 9.62
C ASP A 35 3.54 2.82 9.06
N VAL A 36 4.00 4.05 8.89
CA VAL A 36 5.35 4.34 8.37
C VAL A 36 6.33 4.78 9.47
N GLY A 37 6.04 4.41 10.72
CA GLY A 37 6.78 4.77 11.92
C GLY A 37 6.36 6.13 12.46
N TRP A 38 6.61 7.19 11.70
CA TRP A 38 6.34 8.59 12.08
C TRP A 38 4.95 9.11 11.70
N ALA A 39 4.25 8.42 10.80
CA ALA A 39 2.92 8.79 10.33
C ALA A 39 2.02 7.57 10.08
N TRP A 40 0.72 7.83 10.02
CA TRP A 40 -0.30 6.93 9.50
C TRP A 40 -0.71 7.38 8.11
N VAL A 41 -0.89 6.46 7.16
CA VAL A 41 -1.28 6.76 5.78
C VAL A 41 -2.60 6.07 5.47
N PHE A 42 -3.63 6.86 5.14
CA PHE A 42 -5.00 6.39 4.94
C PHE A 42 -5.41 6.47 3.47
N ALA A 43 -5.84 5.34 2.92
CA ALA A 43 -6.61 5.32 1.69
C ALA A 43 -7.99 5.94 1.89
N TRP A 44 -8.53 6.58 0.86
CA TRP A 44 -9.85 7.20 0.86
C TRP A 44 -10.44 7.17 -0.55
N SER A 45 -11.76 7.31 -0.63
CA SER A 45 -12.50 7.42 -1.89
C SER A 45 -13.87 8.04 -1.63
N THR A 46 -14.70 8.14 -2.67
CA THR A 46 -16.12 8.49 -2.50
C THR A 46 -16.87 7.37 -1.77
N ALA A 47 -17.90 7.73 -1.01
CA ALA A 47 -18.82 6.78 -0.41
C ALA A 47 -19.39 5.79 -1.44
N GLN A 48 -19.76 6.30 -2.61
CA GLN A 48 -20.30 5.50 -3.71
C GLN A 48 -19.33 4.40 -4.16
N TRP A 49 -18.03 4.70 -4.22
CA TRP A 49 -16.99 3.73 -4.58
C TRP A 49 -16.96 2.56 -3.60
N PHE A 50 -16.99 2.85 -2.30
CA PHE A 50 -17.04 1.79 -1.28
C PHE A 50 -18.36 1.01 -1.30
N ASP A 51 -19.50 1.69 -1.56
CA ASP A 51 -20.81 1.06 -1.51
C ASP A 51 -21.11 0.19 -2.73
N THR A 52 -20.59 0.54 -3.92
CA THR A 52 -21.01 -0.07 -5.19
C THR A 52 -19.86 -0.58 -6.06
N GLY A 53 -18.60 -0.26 -5.72
CA GLY A 53 -17.46 -0.47 -6.61
C GLY A 53 -17.53 0.36 -7.90
N GLN A 54 -18.49 1.29 -7.99
CA GLN A 54 -18.70 2.20 -9.10
C GLN A 54 -18.44 3.63 -8.63
N GLY A 55 -17.94 4.47 -9.53
CA GLY A 55 -17.62 5.86 -9.22
C GLY A 55 -16.28 6.25 -9.83
N ARG A 56 -16.12 7.54 -10.15
CA ARG A 56 -14.79 8.04 -10.49
C ARG A 56 -14.00 8.18 -9.20
N PRO A 57 -12.74 7.71 -9.15
CA PRO A 57 -11.85 8.13 -8.07
C PRO A 57 -11.82 9.67 -8.09
N PRO A 58 -11.95 10.32 -6.92
CA PRO A 58 -12.00 11.76 -6.84
C PRO A 58 -10.75 12.37 -7.50
N VAL A 59 -10.95 13.46 -8.23
CA VAL A 59 -9.86 14.11 -8.97
C VAL A 59 -8.98 14.86 -7.97
N GLY A 60 -7.75 14.40 -7.77
CA GLY A 60 -6.68 15.27 -7.26
C GLY A 60 -6.00 14.91 -5.94
N GLY A 61 -6.13 13.71 -5.40
CA GLY A 61 -5.39 13.34 -4.18
C GLY A 61 -5.03 11.88 -4.09
N GLY A 62 -3.80 11.59 -3.67
CA GLY A 62 -3.39 10.30 -3.14
C GLY A 62 -3.81 10.13 -1.68
N PRO A 63 -3.28 9.11 -0.99
CA PRO A 63 -3.60 8.83 0.41
C PRO A 63 -3.32 10.03 1.33
N ILE A 64 -4.07 10.10 2.43
CA ILE A 64 -3.90 11.12 3.47
C ILE A 64 -2.84 10.65 4.45
N VAL A 65 -1.84 11.49 4.70
CA VAL A 65 -0.79 11.28 5.68
C VAL A 65 -1.14 12.04 6.95
N VAL A 66 -1.06 11.39 8.11
CA VAL A 66 -1.25 12.00 9.43
C VAL A 66 0.01 11.81 10.26
N VAL A 67 0.67 12.91 10.63
CA VAL A 67 1.91 12.89 11.40
C VAL A 67 1.62 12.63 12.88
N LYS A 68 2.20 11.56 13.44
CA LYS A 68 1.91 11.12 14.81
C LYS A 68 2.33 12.14 15.87
N ALA A 69 3.41 12.89 15.61
CA ALA A 69 3.97 13.84 16.55
C ALA A 69 3.21 15.17 16.61
N THR A 70 2.73 15.68 15.47
CA THR A 70 2.17 17.03 15.35
C THR A 70 0.65 17.05 15.10
N ARG A 71 0.07 15.92 14.68
CA ARG A 71 -1.29 15.83 14.11
C ARG A 71 -1.45 16.55 12.77
N ASP A 72 -0.36 16.97 12.14
CA ASP A 72 -0.44 17.57 10.80
C ASP A 72 -0.94 16.54 9.80
N SER A 73 -1.81 16.98 8.88
CA SER A 73 -2.38 16.14 7.84
C SER A 73 -2.21 16.76 6.46
N TRP A 74 -1.86 15.93 5.47
CA TRP A 74 -1.69 16.35 4.07
C TRP A 74 -1.96 15.18 3.13
N MET A 75 -2.13 15.44 1.82
CA MET A 75 -2.33 14.40 0.80
C MET A 75 -1.08 14.19 -0.02
N LEU A 76 -0.77 12.92 -0.28
CA LEU A 76 0.23 12.55 -1.27
C LEU A 76 -0.20 13.01 -2.67
N GLY A 77 0.73 13.60 -3.42
CA GLY A 77 0.51 13.96 -4.81
C GLY A 77 0.55 12.75 -5.72
N SER A 78 -0.24 12.75 -6.81
CA SER A 78 -0.23 11.67 -7.80
C SER A 78 0.93 11.73 -8.80
N ALA A 79 1.70 12.83 -8.81
CA ALA A 79 2.78 13.06 -9.78
C ALA A 79 4.08 12.30 -9.44
N THR A 80 4.27 11.94 -8.18
CA THR A 80 5.47 11.30 -7.65
C THR A 80 5.07 10.02 -6.92
N PRO A 81 5.86 8.94 -6.95
CA PRO A 81 5.62 7.77 -6.11
C PRO A 81 5.41 8.14 -4.64
N TYR A 82 4.49 7.45 -3.97
CA TYR A 82 4.12 7.78 -2.58
C TYR A 82 5.28 7.55 -1.61
N ASP A 83 6.00 6.43 -1.74
CA ASP A 83 7.17 6.11 -0.90
C ASP A 83 8.27 7.18 -1.02
N GLU A 84 8.47 7.77 -2.21
CA GLU A 84 9.46 8.82 -2.43
C GLU A 84 9.09 10.10 -1.68
N GLN A 85 7.81 10.50 -1.72
CA GLN A 85 7.31 11.66 -0.98
C GLN A 85 7.42 11.46 0.54
N LEU A 86 7.08 10.26 1.03
CA LEU A 86 7.18 9.92 2.45
C LEU A 86 8.63 9.90 2.94
N THR A 87 9.53 9.29 2.15
CA THR A 87 10.96 9.23 2.45
C THR A 87 11.59 10.63 2.44
N ALA A 88 11.23 11.47 1.47
CA ALA A 88 11.70 12.85 1.42
C ALA A 88 11.24 13.67 2.63
N TYR A 89 9.95 13.59 2.99
CA TYR A 89 9.40 14.27 4.17
C TYR A 89 10.12 13.85 5.45
N ALA A 90 10.38 12.55 5.60
CA ALA A 90 11.07 11.99 6.76
C ALA A 90 12.53 12.46 6.82
N ALA A 91 13.26 12.41 5.70
CA ALA A 91 14.65 12.81 5.60
C ALA A 91 14.85 14.31 5.94
N GLU A 92 13.98 15.19 5.42
CA GLU A 92 14.01 16.63 5.72
C GLU A 92 13.86 16.94 7.21
N ARG A 93 13.20 16.06 7.96
CA ARG A 93 12.85 16.25 9.38
C ARG A 93 13.63 15.33 10.32
N GLY A 94 14.55 14.53 9.80
CA GLY A 94 15.31 13.55 10.58
C GLY A 94 14.43 12.49 11.25
N LEU A 95 13.32 12.12 10.62
CA LEU A 95 12.39 11.10 11.09
C LEU A 95 12.82 9.73 10.57
N GLU A 96 12.71 8.72 11.43
CA GLU A 96 12.93 7.33 11.02
C GLU A 96 11.70 6.83 10.23
N HIS A 97 11.92 6.53 8.94
CA HIS A 97 10.88 6.00 8.06
C HIS A 97 10.91 4.47 8.05
N VAL A 98 9.78 3.87 8.38
CA VAL A 98 9.56 2.43 8.25
C VAL A 98 8.82 2.17 6.94
N ASP A 99 9.39 1.32 6.10
CA ASP A 99 8.72 0.78 4.92
C ASP A 99 7.97 -0.52 5.32
N PRO A 100 6.63 -0.51 5.41
CA PRO A 100 5.87 -1.69 5.82
C PRO A 100 5.98 -2.85 4.81
N GLY A 101 6.37 -2.57 3.56
CA GLY A 101 6.61 -3.58 2.53
C GLY A 101 8.02 -4.16 2.52
N ALA A 102 8.93 -3.73 3.40
CA ALA A 102 10.34 -4.11 3.38
C ALA A 102 10.57 -5.59 3.73
N GLU A 103 9.88 -6.12 4.75
CA GLU A 103 10.00 -7.53 5.13
C GLU A 103 9.44 -8.47 4.04
N PRO A 104 8.21 -8.24 3.50
CA PRO A 104 7.71 -8.98 2.34
C PRO A 104 8.64 -8.91 1.12
N ALA A 105 9.21 -7.74 0.82
CA ALA A 105 10.16 -7.59 -0.28
C ALA A 105 11.43 -8.44 -0.04
N THR A 106 11.95 -8.47 1.18
CA THR A 106 13.10 -9.32 1.55
C THR A 106 12.79 -10.80 1.34
N LYS A 107 11.59 -11.25 1.74
CA LYS A 107 11.14 -12.63 1.54
C LYS A 107 11.02 -12.99 0.06
N LEU A 108 10.39 -12.13 -0.74
CA LEU A 108 10.26 -12.33 -2.19
C LEU A 108 11.62 -12.38 -2.88
N ALA A 109 12.54 -11.48 -2.51
CA ALA A 109 13.89 -11.45 -3.05
C ALA A 109 14.67 -12.75 -2.77
N ALA A 110 14.57 -13.26 -1.54
CA ALA A 110 15.16 -14.55 -1.17
C ALA A 110 14.55 -15.71 -1.98
N TRP A 111 13.23 -15.74 -2.13
CA TRP A 111 12.54 -16.75 -2.93
C TRP A 111 12.94 -16.71 -4.41
N LEU A 112 12.96 -15.53 -5.04
CA LEU A 112 13.35 -15.35 -6.44
C LEU A 112 14.81 -15.78 -6.69
N THR A 113 15.69 -15.52 -5.72
CA THR A 113 17.09 -15.98 -5.78
C THR A 113 17.17 -17.51 -5.84
N VAL A 114 16.35 -18.20 -5.04
CA VAL A 114 16.29 -19.68 -5.05
C VAL A 114 15.71 -20.20 -6.36
N GLN A 115 14.69 -19.54 -6.92
CA GLN A 115 14.07 -19.96 -8.19
C GLN A 115 14.94 -19.70 -9.43
N SER A 116 15.92 -18.80 -9.33
CA SER A 116 16.82 -18.43 -10.43
C SER A 116 18.29 -18.75 -10.10
N PRO A 117 18.65 -20.03 -9.86
CA PRO A 117 20.00 -20.40 -9.42
C PRO A 117 21.08 -20.15 -10.49
N ALA A 118 20.68 -19.94 -11.75
CA ALA A 118 21.59 -19.61 -12.85
C ALA A 118 21.97 -18.11 -12.89
N ARG A 119 21.33 -17.25 -12.08
CA ARG A 119 21.66 -15.83 -12.02
C ARG A 119 22.96 -15.65 -11.21
N PRO A 120 23.93 -14.84 -11.71
CA PRO A 120 25.21 -14.66 -11.03
C PRO A 120 25.07 -13.91 -9.70
N ASP A 121 24.10 -12.99 -9.61
CA ASP A 121 23.86 -12.16 -8.43
C ASP A 121 22.48 -12.46 -7.82
N PRO A 122 22.36 -12.53 -6.48
CA PRO A 122 21.09 -12.71 -5.81
C PRO A 122 20.15 -11.51 -6.06
N VAL A 123 18.85 -11.78 -6.09
CA VAL A 123 17.84 -10.72 -6.05
C VAL A 123 17.81 -10.13 -4.66
N THR A 124 17.80 -8.81 -4.56
CA THR A 124 17.74 -8.07 -3.29
C THR A 124 16.43 -7.33 -3.14
N ALA A 125 16.06 -6.95 -1.91
CA ALA A 125 14.87 -6.11 -1.68
C ALA A 125 14.97 -4.75 -2.39
N ALA A 126 16.19 -4.22 -2.56
CA ALA A 126 16.43 -2.99 -3.30
C ALA A 126 16.09 -3.12 -4.79
N ASP A 127 16.32 -4.30 -5.40
CA ASP A 127 15.92 -4.57 -6.79
C ASP A 127 14.39 -4.54 -6.94
N LEU A 128 13.66 -4.90 -5.88
CA LEU A 128 12.20 -4.90 -5.84
C LEU A 128 11.60 -3.54 -5.49
N ALA A 129 12.40 -2.55 -5.09
CA ALA A 129 11.90 -1.22 -4.70
C ALA A 129 11.16 -0.49 -5.84
N THR A 130 11.43 -0.87 -7.09
CA THR A 130 10.78 -0.30 -8.28
C THR A 130 9.50 -1.04 -8.68
N TRP A 131 9.20 -2.17 -8.05
CA TRP A 131 8.01 -2.95 -8.34
C TRP A 131 6.79 -2.27 -7.73
N ARG A 132 5.65 -2.35 -8.41
CA ARG A 132 4.40 -1.93 -7.77
C ARG A 132 4.06 -2.96 -6.69
N ARG A 133 3.75 -2.48 -5.49
CA ARG A 133 3.37 -3.32 -4.36
C ARG A 133 2.25 -2.67 -3.57
N ARG A 134 1.40 -3.50 -2.96
CA ARG A 134 0.33 -3.07 -2.04
C ARG A 134 -0.06 -4.20 -1.10
N GLU A 135 -0.53 -3.83 0.08
CA GLU A 135 -1.17 -4.77 1.00
C GLU A 135 -2.61 -5.08 0.55
N VAL A 136 -3.02 -6.34 0.66
CA VAL A 136 -4.34 -6.88 0.32
C VAL A 136 -4.66 -8.02 1.29
N GLN A 137 -5.65 -7.82 2.17
CA GLN A 137 -6.13 -8.85 3.11
C GLN A 137 -5.02 -9.49 3.98
N GLY A 138 -4.07 -8.67 4.48
CA GLY A 138 -2.92 -9.13 5.26
C GLY A 138 -1.77 -9.73 4.43
N TRP A 139 -1.86 -9.75 3.11
CA TRP A 139 -0.82 -10.20 2.18
C TRP A 139 -0.25 -9.03 1.40
N TRP A 140 1.02 -9.09 1.00
CA TRP A 140 1.61 -8.14 0.09
C TRP A 140 1.59 -8.66 -1.34
N LEU A 141 0.89 -7.95 -2.22
CA LEU A 141 0.87 -8.20 -3.65
C LEU A 141 2.00 -7.40 -4.31
N PHE A 142 2.84 -8.07 -5.09
CA PHE A 142 3.93 -7.50 -5.89
C PHE A 142 3.67 -7.72 -7.38
N GLU A 143 3.78 -6.66 -8.18
CA GLU A 143 3.64 -6.68 -9.62
C GLU A 143 5.00 -6.43 -10.28
N MET A 144 5.47 -7.39 -11.08
CA MET A 144 6.77 -7.31 -11.74
C MET A 144 6.74 -6.26 -12.88
N PRO A 145 7.71 -5.32 -12.93
CA PRO A 145 7.79 -4.35 -14.02
C PRO A 145 8.08 -5.05 -15.35
N GLY A 146 7.31 -4.70 -16.39
CA GLY A 146 7.47 -5.25 -17.74
C GLY A 146 6.82 -6.63 -17.98
N PHE A 147 6.35 -7.31 -16.92
CA PHE A 147 5.64 -8.58 -17.01
C PHE A 147 4.29 -8.48 -16.33
N THR A 148 3.25 -8.16 -17.11
CA THR A 148 1.90 -7.91 -16.58
C THR A 148 1.15 -9.18 -16.17
N ASP A 149 1.62 -10.35 -16.60
CA ASP A 149 0.96 -11.63 -16.34
C ASP A 149 1.68 -12.47 -15.27
N THR A 150 2.46 -11.84 -14.39
CA THR A 150 3.04 -12.54 -13.23
C THR A 150 3.00 -11.62 -12.03
N MET A 151 2.37 -12.10 -10.96
CA MET A 151 2.24 -11.39 -9.69
C MET A 151 2.61 -12.34 -8.55
N PHE A 152 3.01 -11.76 -7.42
CA PHE A 152 3.42 -12.51 -6.24
C PHE A 152 2.64 -12.03 -5.02
N LEU A 153 2.06 -12.96 -4.27
CA LEU A 153 1.51 -12.72 -2.94
C LEU A 153 2.55 -13.16 -1.91
N VAL A 154 2.80 -12.32 -0.92
CA VAL A 154 3.76 -12.57 0.16
C VAL A 154 3.09 -12.32 1.51
N GLY A 155 2.97 -13.35 2.32
CA GLY A 155 2.25 -13.33 3.59
C GLY A 155 2.46 -14.62 4.36
N ASP A 156 2.34 -14.58 5.68
CA ASP A 156 2.52 -15.74 6.57
C ASP A 156 3.80 -16.56 6.35
N GLY A 157 4.87 -15.87 5.93
CA GLY A 157 6.17 -16.49 5.66
C GLY A 157 6.24 -17.29 4.35
N THR A 158 5.23 -17.18 3.50
CA THR A 158 5.14 -17.87 2.20
C THR A 158 5.11 -16.88 1.04
N VAL A 159 5.47 -17.39 -0.14
CA VAL A 159 5.41 -16.65 -1.41
C VAL A 159 4.59 -17.49 -2.39
N HIS A 160 3.55 -16.87 -2.96
CA HIS A 160 2.67 -17.48 -3.95
C HIS A 160 2.77 -16.71 -5.27
N GLU A 161 3.29 -17.36 -6.31
CA GLU A 161 3.27 -16.84 -7.68
C GLU A 161 1.95 -17.22 -8.36
N PHE A 162 1.36 -16.27 -9.09
CA PHE A 162 0.18 -16.53 -9.91
C PHE A 162 0.13 -15.64 -11.17
N HIS A 163 -0.73 -16.03 -12.11
CA HIS A 163 -0.93 -15.34 -13.38
C HIS A 163 -2.32 -14.71 -13.42
N PRO A 164 -2.45 -13.36 -13.42
CA PRO A 164 -3.74 -12.67 -13.40
C PRO A 164 -4.61 -12.95 -14.64
N SER A 165 -4.03 -13.46 -15.74
CA SER A 165 -4.81 -13.93 -16.90
C SER A 165 -5.61 -15.23 -16.64
N ARG A 166 -5.28 -15.96 -15.57
CA ARG A 166 -5.87 -17.28 -15.24
C ARG A 166 -6.54 -17.34 -13.89
N THR A 167 -6.06 -16.55 -12.94
CA THR A 167 -6.48 -16.61 -11.54
C THR A 167 -6.59 -15.18 -11.01
N SER A 168 -7.75 -14.84 -10.43
CA SER A 168 -7.94 -13.52 -9.83
C SER A 168 -7.09 -13.37 -8.55
N VAL A 169 -6.91 -12.13 -8.08
CA VAL A 169 -6.20 -11.88 -6.81
C VAL A 169 -6.93 -12.56 -5.64
N ASP A 170 -8.27 -12.49 -5.61
CA ASP A 170 -9.07 -13.13 -4.55
C ASP A 170 -8.96 -14.66 -4.57
N GLU A 171 -8.96 -15.27 -5.76
CA GLU A 171 -8.74 -16.71 -5.91
C GLU A 171 -7.33 -17.12 -5.47
N ALA A 172 -6.32 -16.31 -5.79
CA ALA A 172 -4.95 -16.55 -5.38
C ALA A 172 -4.77 -16.39 -3.86
N LEU A 173 -5.42 -15.40 -3.24
CA LEU A 173 -5.45 -15.21 -1.78
C LEU A 173 -6.10 -16.40 -1.08
N ALA A 174 -7.27 -16.84 -1.57
CA ALA A 174 -7.95 -18.02 -1.03
C ALA A 174 -7.08 -19.29 -1.15
N ALA A 175 -6.38 -19.46 -2.27
CA ALA A 175 -5.46 -20.58 -2.47
C ALA A 175 -4.20 -20.50 -1.57
N ALA A 176 -3.76 -19.30 -1.23
CA ALA A 176 -2.64 -19.05 -0.33
C ALA A 176 -3.00 -19.22 1.16
N GLY A 177 -4.29 -19.42 1.48
CA GLY A 177 -4.78 -19.53 2.84
C GLY A 177 -5.17 -18.20 3.48
N GLY A 178 -5.24 -17.11 2.70
CA GLY A 178 -5.88 -15.87 3.11
C GLY A 178 -7.37 -16.13 3.36
N THR A 179 -7.87 -15.71 4.52
CA THR A 179 -9.29 -15.80 4.83
C THR A 179 -10.07 -14.83 3.95
N GLY A 180 -10.83 -15.38 2.99
CA GLY A 180 -11.82 -14.62 2.22
C GLY A 180 -13.08 -14.26 2.99
#